data_AF-A0A1X4HVQ0-F1
#
_entry.id   AF-A0A1X4HVQ0-F1
#
_cell.length_a   1.000
_cell.length_b   1.000
_cell.length_c   1.000
_cell.angle_alpha   90.00
_cell.angle_beta   90.00
_cell.angle_gamma   90.00
#
_symmetry.space_group_name_H-M   'P 1'
#
loop_
_entity.id
_entity.type
_entity.pdbx_description
1 polymer ?
#
loop_
_entity_poly.entity_id
_entity_poly.type
_entity_poly.pdbx_seq_one_letter_code
_entity_poly.pdbx_strand_id
1 'polypeptide(L)'
;RLTAARLPGDPPGPDDVRALRRHVRTEIARTIGEFSRFGTPDHVVATSKTFRQLARIAGAPGSAEGLYVQRELKRESLEGWVPRLAAMTAAERAELPGVSDARAGQLVAGALVAEGAMDLFGVERLEICPWALREGVILRRLDHLGQG
;
A
#
# COMPACT_ATOMS: atom_id res chain seq x y z
N ARG A 1 3.89 -11.26 7.49
CA ARG A 1 2.75 -12.03 8.08
C ARG A 1 1.92 -12.67 6.97
N LEU A 2 1.21 -11.90 6.14
CA LEU A 2 0.39 -12.49 5.05
C LEU A 2 1.18 -13.30 4.03
N THR A 3 2.30 -12.78 3.51
CA THR A 3 3.15 -13.49 2.55
C THR A 3 3.58 -14.86 3.08
N ALA A 4 4.32 -14.89 4.19
CA ALA A 4 4.84 -16.13 4.76
C ALA A 4 3.75 -17.17 5.11
N ALA A 5 2.53 -16.72 5.42
CA ALA A 5 1.45 -17.62 5.82
C ALA A 5 0.54 -18.06 4.67
N ARG A 6 0.51 -17.34 3.54
CA ARG A 6 -0.52 -17.51 2.50
C ARG A 6 0.01 -17.44 1.06
N LEU A 7 1.29 -17.16 0.85
CA LEU A 7 1.95 -17.12 -0.46
C LEU A 7 3.28 -17.89 -0.38
N PRO A 8 3.26 -19.24 -0.36
CA PRO A 8 4.45 -20.06 -0.15
C PRO A 8 5.39 -20.14 -1.36
N GLY A 9 4.89 -19.89 -2.58
CA GLY A 9 5.67 -19.95 -3.82
C GLY A 9 6.34 -18.63 -4.21
N ASP A 10 7.35 -18.72 -5.07
CA ASP A 10 7.98 -17.57 -5.75
C ASP A 10 8.23 -17.89 -7.24
N PRO A 11 7.37 -17.43 -8.17
CA PRO A 11 6.15 -16.65 -7.93
C PRO A 11 5.07 -17.45 -7.16
N PRO A 12 4.16 -16.77 -6.44
CA PRO A 12 3.07 -17.44 -5.74
C PRO A 12 2.08 -18.10 -6.72
N GLY A 13 1.47 -19.21 -6.30
CA GLY A 13 0.47 -19.90 -7.10
C GLY A 13 -0.80 -19.05 -7.32
N PRO A 14 -1.49 -19.18 -8.47
CA PRO A 14 -2.67 -18.38 -8.77
C PRO A 14 -3.83 -18.64 -7.79
N ASP A 15 -3.96 -19.85 -7.26
CA ASP A 15 -4.96 -20.17 -6.23
C ASP A 15 -4.66 -19.51 -4.89
N ASP A 16 -3.38 -19.45 -4.49
CA ASP A 16 -2.94 -18.77 -3.28
C ASP A 16 -3.21 -17.27 -3.36
N VAL A 17 -2.92 -16.66 -4.52
CA VAL A 17 -3.23 -15.24 -4.78
C VAL A 17 -4.73 -14.99 -4.71
N ARG A 18 -5.57 -15.83 -5.33
CA ARG A 18 -7.03 -15.74 -5.25
C ARG A 18 -7.53 -15.91 -3.82
N ALA A 19 -6.99 -16.88 -3.07
CA ALA A 19 -7.36 -17.13 -1.69
C ALA A 19 -6.99 -15.95 -0.78
N LEU A 20 -5.79 -15.41 -0.94
CA LEU A 20 -5.35 -14.22 -0.21
C LEU A 20 -6.22 -13.00 -0.55
N ARG A 21 -6.54 -12.77 -1.83
CA ARG A 21 -7.46 -11.69 -2.26
C ARG A 21 -8.80 -11.80 -1.54
N ARG A 22 -9.43 -12.98 -1.53
CA ARG A 22 -10.71 -13.20 -0.81
C ARG A 22 -10.57 -12.94 0.69
N HIS A 23 -9.50 -13.44 1.30
CA HIS A 23 -9.25 -13.24 2.73
C HIS A 23 -9.10 -11.76 3.08
N VAL A 24 -8.24 -11.04 2.36
CA VAL A 24 -8.02 -9.59 2.55
C VAL A 24 -9.32 -8.80 2.45
N ARG A 25 -10.10 -9.05 1.39
CA ARG A 25 -11.40 -8.37 1.21
C ARG A 25 -12.36 -8.68 2.35
N THR A 26 -12.38 -9.92 2.84
CA THR A 26 -13.22 -10.31 3.99
C THR A 26 -12.80 -9.56 5.26
N GLU A 27 -11.50 -9.46 5.55
CA GLU A 27 -11.02 -8.74 6.72
C GLU A 27 -11.33 -7.24 6.65
N ILE A 28 -11.18 -6.61 5.48
CA ILE A 28 -11.53 -5.19 5.30
C ILE A 28 -13.04 -4.98 5.40
N ALA A 29 -13.85 -5.86 4.81
CA ALA A 29 -15.31 -5.75 4.85
C ALA A 29 -15.88 -5.84 6.27
N ARG A 30 -15.20 -6.52 7.20
CA ARG A 30 -15.61 -6.58 8.62
C ARG A 30 -15.49 -5.25 9.33
N THR A 31 -14.56 -4.39 8.91
CA THR A 31 -14.29 -3.11 9.59
C THR A 31 -14.86 -1.91 8.85
N ILE A 32 -15.07 -2.01 7.52
CA ILE A 32 -15.49 -0.87 6.70
C ILE A 32 -16.83 -0.26 7.11
N GLY A 33 -17.76 -1.07 7.65
CA GLY A 33 -19.04 -0.58 8.15
C GLY A 33 -18.88 0.50 9.22
N GLU A 34 -17.87 0.39 10.07
CA GLU A 34 -17.57 1.37 11.13
C GLU A 34 -17.13 2.73 10.57
N PHE A 35 -16.57 2.76 9.36
CA PHE A 35 -16.08 3.96 8.70
C PHE A 35 -17.10 4.58 7.75
N SER A 36 -17.90 3.75 7.07
CA SER A 36 -18.90 4.21 6.10
C SER A 36 -19.92 5.21 6.67
N ARG A 37 -20.22 5.12 7.98
CA ARG A 37 -21.11 6.03 8.69
C ARG A 37 -20.61 7.48 8.80
N PHE A 38 -19.33 7.73 8.56
CA PHE A 38 -18.73 9.07 8.63
C PHE A 38 -18.85 9.86 7.31
N GLY A 39 -19.46 9.26 6.28
CA GLY A 39 -19.65 9.90 4.98
C GLY A 39 -18.45 9.77 4.05
N THR A 40 -18.51 10.49 2.94
CA THR A 40 -17.45 10.46 1.91
C THR A 40 -16.26 11.31 2.35
N PRO A 41 -15.02 10.78 2.31
CA PRO A 41 -13.85 11.58 2.63
C PRO A 41 -13.56 12.62 1.55
N ASP A 42 -13.23 13.85 1.96
CA ASP A 42 -12.75 14.90 1.04
C ASP A 42 -11.34 14.61 0.51
N HIS A 43 -10.53 13.91 1.31
CA HIS A 43 -9.14 13.59 0.98
C HIS A 43 -8.75 12.22 1.54
N VAL A 44 -8.08 11.41 0.71
CA VAL A 44 -7.60 10.08 1.07
C VAL A 44 -6.09 10.01 0.96
N VAL A 45 -5.46 9.62 2.05
CA VAL A 45 -4.01 9.59 2.20
C VAL A 45 -3.57 8.19 2.64
N ALA A 46 -2.49 7.67 2.05
CA ALA A 46 -1.83 6.46 2.51
C ALA A 46 -0.45 6.75 3.08
N THR A 47 -0.14 6.11 4.20
CA THR A 47 1.19 6.12 4.82
C THR A 47 1.71 4.69 4.90
N SER A 48 2.82 4.40 4.22
CA SER A 48 3.69 3.23 4.45
C SER A 48 4.73 3.11 3.33
N LYS A 49 5.76 2.30 3.58
CA LYS A 49 6.70 1.90 2.53
C LYS A 49 6.01 1.14 1.39
N THR A 50 5.03 0.29 1.69
CA THR A 50 4.31 -0.49 0.67
C THR A 50 3.54 0.41 -0.30
N PHE A 51 2.73 1.34 0.19
CA PHE A 51 1.99 2.27 -0.67
C PHE A 51 2.95 3.16 -1.48
N ARG A 52 4.06 3.61 -0.88
CA ARG A 52 5.10 4.38 -1.59
C ARG A 52 5.74 3.57 -2.73
N GLN A 53 6.03 2.28 -2.50
CA GLN A 53 6.57 1.38 -3.51
C GLN A 53 5.57 1.16 -4.66
N LEU A 54 4.31 0.86 -4.32
CA LEU A 54 3.25 0.68 -5.32
C LEU A 54 3.03 1.95 -6.15
N ALA A 55 3.00 3.12 -5.52
CA ALA A 55 2.93 4.40 -6.22
C ALA A 55 4.11 4.58 -7.17
N ARG A 56 5.34 4.30 -6.72
CA ARG A 56 6.54 4.43 -7.55
C ARG A 56 6.49 3.51 -8.77
N ILE A 57 6.11 2.26 -8.60
CA ILE A 57 5.96 1.27 -9.69
C ILE A 57 4.83 1.69 -10.64
N ALA A 58 3.77 2.30 -10.10
CA ALA A 58 2.65 2.86 -10.87
C ALA A 58 2.96 4.21 -11.54
N GLY A 59 4.20 4.70 -11.49
CA GLY A 59 4.65 5.90 -12.20
C GLY A 59 4.72 7.18 -11.36
N ALA A 60 4.50 7.11 -10.04
CA ALA A 60 4.65 8.28 -9.19
C ALA A 60 6.11 8.79 -9.16
N PRO A 61 6.32 10.11 -8.99
CA PRO A 61 7.64 10.71 -8.90
C PRO A 61 8.54 10.07 -7.83
N GLY A 62 9.80 9.87 -8.19
CA GLY A 62 10.85 9.34 -7.31
C GLY A 62 11.27 10.37 -6.27
N SER A 63 12.02 9.94 -5.25
CA SER A 63 12.50 10.84 -4.20
C SER A 63 13.42 11.95 -4.73
N ALA A 64 14.18 11.68 -5.80
CA ALA A 64 15.09 12.63 -6.43
C ALA A 64 14.38 13.80 -7.11
N GLU A 65 13.09 13.67 -7.41
CA GLU A 65 12.30 14.72 -8.07
C GLU A 65 11.87 15.84 -7.09
N GLY A 66 12.18 15.68 -5.80
CA GLY A 66 11.99 16.73 -4.79
C GLY A 66 11.06 16.31 -3.66
N LEU A 67 11.25 16.95 -2.49
CA LEU A 67 10.50 16.65 -1.28
C LEU A 67 9.00 16.96 -1.41
N TYR A 68 8.67 18.08 -2.07
CA TYR A 68 7.31 18.61 -2.16
C TYR A 68 6.53 18.13 -3.38
N VAL A 69 7.11 17.25 -4.21
CA VAL A 69 6.39 16.69 -5.35
C VAL A 69 5.28 15.78 -4.86
N GLN A 70 4.06 16.07 -5.32
CA GLN A 70 2.88 15.26 -5.03
C GLN A 70 3.04 13.86 -5.62
N ARG A 71 2.71 12.85 -4.82
CA ARG A 71 2.82 11.44 -5.20
C ARG A 71 1.46 10.81 -4.96
N GLU A 72 0.92 10.18 -5.99
CA GLU A 72 -0.37 9.52 -5.90
C GLU A 72 -0.29 8.06 -6.35
N LEU A 73 -1.24 7.27 -5.89
CA LEU A 73 -1.52 5.94 -6.40
C LEU A 73 -2.96 5.91 -6.90
N LYS A 74 -3.13 5.53 -8.17
CA LYS A 74 -4.45 5.30 -8.78
C LYS A 74 -4.81 3.82 -8.70
N ARG A 75 -6.09 3.52 -8.40
CA ARG A 75 -6.60 2.15 -8.31
C ARG A 75 -6.44 1.42 -9.65
N GLU A 76 -6.78 2.08 -10.76
CA GLU A 76 -6.64 1.52 -12.12
C GLU A 76 -5.20 1.04 -12.41
N SER A 77 -4.20 1.85 -12.03
CA SER A 77 -2.79 1.50 -12.23
C SER A 77 -2.41 0.33 -11.35
N LEU A 78 -2.88 0.32 -10.11
CA LEU A 78 -2.62 -0.78 -9.18
C LEU A 78 -3.24 -2.09 -9.67
N GLU A 79 -4.48 -2.07 -10.15
CA GLU A 79 -5.17 -3.24 -10.71
C GLU A 79 -4.41 -3.84 -11.90
N GLY A 80 -3.84 -3.00 -12.77
CA GLY A 80 -2.97 -3.43 -13.86
C GLY A 80 -1.64 -4.04 -13.38
N TRP A 81 -1.12 -3.58 -12.24
CA TRP A 81 0.14 -4.05 -11.67
C TRP A 81 0.01 -5.34 -10.85
N VAL A 82 -1.08 -5.55 -10.12
CA VAL A 82 -1.28 -6.74 -9.27
C VAL A 82 -1.02 -8.06 -10.00
N PRO A 83 -1.60 -8.36 -11.18
CA PRO A 83 -1.34 -9.63 -11.87
C PRO A 83 0.12 -9.75 -12.35
N ARG A 84 0.75 -8.63 -12.74
CA ARG A 84 2.16 -8.60 -13.15
C ARG A 84 3.08 -8.93 -11.98
N LEU A 85 2.86 -8.28 -10.83
CA LEU A 85 3.62 -8.50 -9.61
C LEU A 85 3.48 -9.95 -9.11
N ALA A 86 2.30 -10.55 -9.26
CA ALA A 86 2.04 -11.92 -8.88
C ALA A 86 2.74 -12.95 -9.78
N ALA A 87 3.02 -12.60 -11.04
CA ALA A 87 3.73 -13.46 -11.99
C ALA A 87 5.27 -13.39 -11.86
N MET A 88 5.79 -12.37 -11.15
CA MET A 88 7.23 -12.19 -10.93
C MET A 88 7.73 -12.99 -9.73
N THR A 89 9.00 -13.37 -9.75
CA THR A 89 9.77 -13.78 -8.58
C THR A 89 10.08 -12.59 -7.67
N ALA A 90 10.55 -12.84 -6.45
CA ALA A 90 10.99 -11.80 -5.54
C ALA A 90 12.23 -11.07 -6.08
N ALA A 91 13.12 -11.78 -6.78
CA ALA A 91 14.27 -11.17 -7.44
C ALA A 91 13.83 -10.20 -8.54
N GLU A 92 12.93 -10.61 -9.44
CA GLU A 92 12.42 -9.72 -10.49
C GLU A 92 11.67 -8.51 -9.92
N ARG A 93 10.92 -8.68 -8.83
CA ARG A 93 10.26 -7.56 -8.14
C ARG A 93 11.27 -6.60 -7.53
N ALA A 94 12.44 -7.06 -7.09
CA ALA A 94 13.48 -6.21 -6.49
C ALA A 94 14.11 -5.25 -7.52
N GLU A 95 14.13 -5.63 -8.80
CA GLU A 95 14.59 -4.78 -9.90
C GLU A 95 13.62 -3.62 -10.22
N LEU A 96 12.40 -3.65 -9.69
CA LEU A 96 11.42 -2.60 -9.94
C LEU A 96 11.76 -1.29 -9.21
N PRO A 97 11.48 -0.11 -9.81
CA PRO A 97 11.80 1.17 -9.21
C PRO A 97 11.24 1.33 -7.80
N GLY A 98 12.14 1.61 -6.84
CA GLY A 98 11.79 1.86 -5.44
C GLY A 98 11.49 0.61 -4.61
N VAL A 99 11.55 -0.58 -5.19
CA VAL A 99 11.43 -1.84 -4.46
C VAL A 99 12.80 -2.21 -3.88
N SER A 100 12.83 -2.60 -2.61
CA SER A 100 14.03 -3.12 -1.96
C SER A 100 13.94 -4.63 -1.85
N ASP A 101 15.05 -5.35 -1.92
CA ASP A 101 15.13 -6.81 -1.74
C ASP A 101 14.35 -7.30 -0.52
N ALA A 102 14.56 -6.63 0.62
CA ALA A 102 13.91 -6.95 1.90
C ALA A 102 12.37 -6.84 1.86
N ARG A 103 11.80 -6.19 0.83
CA ARG A 103 10.36 -5.97 0.66
C ARG A 103 9.78 -6.60 -0.60
N ALA A 104 10.61 -7.05 -1.53
CA ALA A 104 10.15 -7.61 -2.80
C ALA A 104 9.21 -8.82 -2.60
N GLY A 105 9.52 -9.71 -1.66
CA GLY A 105 8.64 -10.84 -1.33
C GLY A 105 7.29 -10.43 -0.72
N GLN A 106 7.21 -9.27 -0.07
CA GLN A 106 5.98 -8.80 0.59
C GLN A 106 5.05 -8.02 -0.35
N LEU A 107 5.56 -7.63 -1.53
CA LEU A 107 4.91 -6.65 -2.39
C LEU A 107 3.58 -7.13 -2.93
N VAL A 108 3.45 -8.41 -3.33
CA VAL A 108 2.20 -8.98 -3.85
C VAL A 108 1.08 -8.94 -2.79
N ALA A 109 1.38 -9.37 -1.57
CA ALA A 109 0.42 -9.31 -0.48
C ALA A 109 0.03 -7.86 -0.15
N GLY A 110 1.01 -6.94 -0.18
CA GLY A 110 0.77 -5.51 -0.01
C GLY A 110 -0.13 -4.91 -1.09
N ALA A 111 0.07 -5.31 -2.35
CA ALA A 111 -0.73 -4.87 -3.49
C ALA A 111 -2.19 -5.33 -3.37
N LEU A 112 -2.43 -6.56 -2.95
CA LEU A 112 -3.79 -7.08 -2.71
C LEU A 112 -4.50 -6.35 -1.57
N VAL A 113 -3.78 -5.98 -0.51
CA VAL A 113 -4.32 -5.16 0.59
C VAL A 113 -4.68 -3.76 0.10
N ALA A 114 -3.78 -3.12 -0.65
CA ALA A 114 -4.01 -1.79 -1.21
C ALA A 114 -5.19 -1.79 -2.20
N GLU A 115 -5.23 -2.75 -3.14
CA GLU A 115 -6.31 -2.92 -4.12
C GLU A 115 -7.65 -3.16 -3.41
N GLY A 116 -7.69 -4.09 -2.45
CA GLY A 116 -8.90 -4.40 -1.70
C GLY A 116 -9.39 -3.22 -0.85
N ALA A 117 -8.48 -2.45 -0.25
CA ALA A 117 -8.85 -1.26 0.51
C ALA A 117 -9.39 -0.18 -0.41
N MET A 118 -8.68 0.17 -1.48
CA MET A 118 -9.12 1.19 -2.44
C MET A 118 -10.48 0.83 -3.03
N ASP A 119 -10.68 -0.41 -3.43
CA ASP A 119 -11.94 -0.87 -4.01
C ASP A 119 -13.11 -0.81 -3.01
N LEU A 120 -12.95 -1.40 -1.82
CA LEU A 120 -14.04 -1.46 -0.85
C LEU A 120 -14.41 -0.08 -0.29
N PHE A 121 -13.45 0.83 -0.16
CA PHE A 121 -13.69 2.21 0.25
C PHE A 121 -14.13 3.13 -0.90
N GLY A 122 -14.22 2.65 -2.15
CA GLY A 122 -14.59 3.47 -3.31
C GLY A 122 -13.58 4.57 -3.64
N VAL A 123 -12.29 4.31 -3.39
CA VAL A 123 -11.20 5.26 -3.55
C VAL A 123 -10.50 5.02 -4.88
N GLU A 124 -10.71 5.91 -5.84
CA GLU A 124 -10.04 5.83 -7.15
C GLU A 124 -8.57 6.25 -7.09
N ARG A 125 -8.23 7.18 -6.19
CA ARG A 125 -6.88 7.72 -6.02
C ARG A 125 -6.62 8.06 -4.56
N LEU A 126 -5.36 7.93 -4.15
CA LEU A 126 -4.89 8.37 -2.85
C LEU A 126 -3.56 9.09 -2.96
N GLU A 127 -3.32 10.03 -2.06
CA GLU A 127 -2.04 10.72 -1.93
C GLU A 127 -1.09 9.93 -1.02
N ILE A 128 0.19 9.89 -1.37
CA ILE A 128 1.25 9.31 -0.55
C ILE A 128 1.80 10.37 0.37
N CYS A 129 1.44 10.28 1.65
CA CYS A 129 2.03 11.18 2.64
C CYS A 129 3.46 10.73 2.98
N PRO A 130 4.45 11.65 2.92
CA PRO A 130 5.84 11.33 3.22
C PRO A 130 6.07 11.05 4.71
N TRP A 131 5.20 11.56 5.58
CA TRP A 131 5.29 11.48 7.04
C TRP A 131 4.42 10.34 7.56
N ALA A 132 4.90 9.66 8.59
CA ALA A 132 4.20 8.52 9.18
C ALA A 132 4.31 8.56 10.71
N LEU A 133 4.27 7.39 11.34
CA LEU A 133 4.26 7.25 12.80
C LEU A 133 5.45 7.92 13.48
N ARG A 134 6.63 7.89 12.85
CA ARG A 134 7.85 8.49 13.44
C ARG A 134 7.65 9.99 13.62
N GLU A 135 7.23 10.67 12.57
CA GLU A 135 7.01 12.11 12.57
C GLU A 135 5.86 12.46 13.52
N GLY A 136 4.77 11.68 13.54
CA GLY A 136 3.67 11.87 14.48
C GLY A 136 4.07 11.77 15.96
N VAL A 137 4.99 10.87 16.31
CA VAL A 137 5.52 10.75 17.69
C VAL A 137 6.40 11.95 18.04
N ILE A 138 7.24 12.42 17.11
CA ILE A 138 8.09 13.61 17.33
C ILE A 138 7.22 14.84 17.57
N LEU A 139 6.24 15.09 16.71
CA LEU A 139 5.34 16.25 16.83
C LEU A 139 4.57 16.21 18.16
N ARG A 140 3.99 15.06 18.53
CA ARG A 140 3.30 14.91 19.81
C ARG A 140 4.20 15.24 21.00
N ARG A 141 5.48 14.85 20.95
CA ARG A 141 6.44 15.19 22.01
C ARG A 141 6.71 16.69 22.06
N LEU A 142 6.86 17.35 20.91
CA LEU A 142 7.09 18.80 20.83
C LEU A 142 5.87 19.60 21.34
N ASP A 143 4.65 19.18 21.00
CA ASP A 143 3.41 19.80 21.49
C ASP A 143 3.36 19.82 23.03
N HIS A 144 3.82 18.74 23.67
CA HIS A 144 3.87 18.64 25.13
C HIS A 144 5.02 19.45 25.76
N LEU A 145 6.06 19.82 25.00
CA LEU A 145 7.17 20.64 25.48
C LEU A 145 6.85 22.14 25.43
N GLY A 146 5.96 22.57 24.54
CA GLY A 146 5.51 23.97 24.44
C GLY A 146 4.44 24.38 25.46
N GLN A 147 3.99 23.46 26.33
CA GLN A 147 2.99 23.72 27.38
C GLN A 147 3.61 23.79 28.80
N GLY A 148 4.93 24.01 28.90
CA GLY A 148 5.66 24.15 30.17
C GLY A 148 6.18 25.57 30.39
#